data_AF-A0A939Z8S8-F1
#
_entry.id   AF-A0A939Z8S8-F1
#
_cell.length_a   1.000
_cell.length_b   1.000
_cell.length_c   1.000
_cell.angle_alpha   90.00
_cell.angle_beta   90.00
_cell.angle_gamma   90.00
#
_symmetry.space_group_name_H-M   'P 1'
#
loop_
_entity.id
_entity.type
_entity.pdbx_description
1 polymer ?
#
loop_
_entity_poly.entity_id
_entity_poly.type
_entity_poly.pdbx_seq_one_letter_code
_entity_poly.pdbx_strand_id
1 'polypeptide(L)' 'MDNYICPENKCNLKLAYSYVPIQKIGSVYSNTEALRNGTLFPELNLPLGVYGVFTKKGVLEDGE' A
#
# COMPACT_ATOMS: atom_id res chain seq x y z
N MET A 1 21.39 -28.75 3.21
CA MET A 1 20.65 -27.84 2.31
C MET A 1 19.46 -28.63 1.86
N ASP A 2 18.37 -28.51 2.60
CA ASP A 2 17.26 -29.45 2.49
C ASP A 2 16.47 -29.12 1.23
N ASN A 3 16.39 -30.11 0.34
CA ASN A 3 15.63 -30.03 -0.90
C ASN A 3 14.14 -29.96 -0.56
N TYR A 4 13.56 -28.77 -0.58
CA TYR A 4 12.11 -28.58 -0.44
C TYR A 4 11.40 -29.17 -1.66
N ILE A 5 10.98 -30.43 -1.54
CA ILE A 5 10.05 -31.04 -2.48
C ILE A 5 8.68 -30.43 -2.19
N CYS A 6 8.23 -29.50 -3.05
CA CYS A 6 6.85 -29.05 -3.06
C CYS A 6 5.93 -30.27 -3.21
N PRO A 7 5.02 -30.55 -2.27
CA PRO A 7 3.98 -31.55 -2.48
C PRO A 7 3.17 -31.13 -3.72
N GLU A 8 2.91 -32.09 -4.60
CA GLU A 8 2.24 -31.87 -5.89
C GLU A 8 1.03 -30.94 -5.71
N ASN A 9 1.01 -29.85 -6.48
CA ASN A 9 0.01 -28.76 -6.53
C ASN A 9 0.22 -27.50 -5.65
N LYS A 10 1.31 -27.34 -4.88
CA LYS A 10 1.56 -26.10 -4.08
C LYS A 10 2.61 -25.12 -4.62
N CYS A 11 3.34 -25.49 -5.67
CA CYS A 11 4.42 -24.67 -6.23
C CYS A 11 3.94 -23.48 -7.11
N ASN A 12 2.63 -23.37 -7.37
CA ASN A 12 2.01 -22.24 -8.09
C ASN A 12 1.20 -21.32 -7.16
N LEU A 13 1.57 -21.27 -5.88
CA LEU A 13 0.95 -20.35 -4.94
C LEU A 13 1.35 -18.92 -5.32
N LYS A 14 0.40 -18.11 -5.81
CA LYS A 14 0.66 -16.69 -6.01
C LYS A 14 0.85 -16.05 -4.63
N LEU A 15 2.11 -15.81 -4.28
CA LEU A 15 2.52 -15.35 -2.95
C LEU A 15 2.02 -13.94 -2.63
N ALA A 16 1.86 -13.11 -3.66
CA ALA A 16 1.31 -11.76 -3.54
C ALA A 16 0.77 -11.25 -4.88
N TYR A 17 -0.15 -10.29 -4.82
CA TYR A 17 -0.55 -9.45 -5.93
C TYR A 17 -0.27 -8.01 -5.54
N SER A 18 0.47 -7.27 -6.36
CA SER A 18 0.55 -5.82 -6.25
C SER A 18 -0.32 -5.20 -7.32
N TYR A 19 -1.39 -4.54 -6.90
CA TYR A 19 -2.17 -3.68 -7.77
C TYR A 19 -1.94 -2.24 -7.34
N VAL A 20 -1.29 -1.46 -8.21
CA VAL A 20 -1.05 -0.03 -7.99
C VAL A 20 -1.85 0.74 -9.04
N PRO A 21 -2.92 1.45 -8.65
CA PRO A 21 -3.67 2.28 -9.59
C PRO A 21 -2.79 3.43 -10.10
N ILE A 22 -3.11 3.96 -11.28
CA ILE A 22 -2.44 5.17 -11.79
C ILE A 22 -2.66 6.30 -10.77
N GLN A 23 -1.57 6.77 -10.19
CA GLN A 23 -1.60 7.82 -9.18
C GLN A 23 -1.55 9.18 -9.87
N LYS A 24 -2.55 10.02 -9.62
CA LYS A 24 -2.49 11.44 -10.01
C LYS A 24 -1.77 12.18 -8.90
N ILE A 25 -0.53 12.54 -9.19
CA ILE A 25 0.34 13.26 -8.26
C ILE A 25 0.11 14.75 -8.45
N GLY A 26 -0.39 15.41 -7.41
CA GLY A 26 -0.74 16.84 -7.46
C GLY A 26 0.39 17.74 -6.97
N SER A 27 0.91 17.44 -5.77
CA SER A 27 1.92 18.24 -5.08
C SER A 27 2.97 17.35 -4.45
N VAL A 28 4.18 17.87 -4.26
CA VAL A 28 5.26 17.16 -3.56
C VAL A 28 5.64 17.91 -2.30
N TYR A 29 6.06 17.17 -1.28
CA TYR A 29 6.71 17.75 -0.11
C TYR A 29 8.05 18.40 -0.47
N SER A 30 8.52 19.34 0.35
CA SER A 30 9.91 19.78 0.30
C SER A 30 10.86 18.63 0.66
N ASN A 31 12.14 18.71 0.28
CA ASN A 31 13.12 17.65 0.56
C ASN A 31 13.16 17.25 2.05
N THR A 32 13.14 18.24 2.94
CA THR A 32 13.19 18.02 4.39
C THR A 32 11.94 17.30 4.90
N GLU A 33 10.77 17.68 4.40
CA GLU A 33 9.49 17.05 4.78
C GLU A 33 9.35 15.65 4.19
N ALA A 34 9.78 15.45 2.94
CA ALA A 34 9.75 14.15 2.29
C ALA A 34 10.60 13.12 3.07
N LEU A 35 11.80 13.53 3.53
CA LEU A 35 12.66 12.69 4.37
C LEU A 35 12.02 12.35 5.71
N ARG A 36 11.30 13.29 6.34
CA ARG A 36 10.61 13.06 7.61
C ARG A 36 9.41 12.11 7.47
N ASN A 37 8.65 12.26 6.38
CA ASN A 37 7.44 11.48 6.14
C ASN A 37 7.70 10.13 5.46
N GLY A 38 8.89 9.92 4.88
CA GLY A 38 9.24 8.70 4.16
C GLY A 38 8.59 8.57 2.78
N THR A 39 7.99 9.63 2.28
CA THR A 39 7.37 9.72 0.95
C THR A 39 7.49 11.13 0.40
N LEU A 40 7.65 11.26 -0.92
CA LEU A 40 7.63 12.55 -1.62
C LEU A 40 6.20 13.08 -1.80
N PHE A 41 5.24 12.16 -1.84
CA PHE A 41 3.86 12.43 -2.23
C PHE A 41 2.97 12.44 -0.98
N PRO A 42 2.35 13.57 -0.63
CA PRO A 42 1.46 13.69 0.52
C PRO A 42 0.31 12.67 0.52
N GLU A 43 -0.24 12.37 -0.66
CA GLU A 43 -1.29 11.37 -0.84
C GLU A 43 -0.88 9.94 -0.49
N LEU A 44 0.43 9.67 -0.38
CA LEU A 44 0.99 8.40 0.05
C LEU A 44 1.43 8.40 1.51
N ASN A 45 1.33 9.53 2.21
CA ASN A 45 1.64 9.60 3.63
C ASN A 45 0.46 9.10 4.47
N LEU A 46 0.17 7.81 4.31
CA LEU A 46 -0.96 7.13 4.90
C LEU A 46 -0.49 6.06 5.90
N PRO A 47 -1.21 5.83 7.02
CA PRO A 47 -0.89 4.74 7.93
C PRO A 47 -1.17 3.38 7.30
N LEU A 48 -0.44 2.33 7.72
CA LEU A 48 -0.58 0.98 7.15
C LEU A 48 -2.03 0.44 7.17
N GLY A 49 -2.82 0.82 8.19
CA GLY A 49 -4.20 0.37 8.36
C GLY A 49 -5.21 0.89 7.35
N VAL A 50 -4.88 1.90 6.53
CA VAL A 50 -5.80 2.42 5.49
C VAL A 50 -5.49 1.87 4.09
N TYR A 51 -4.35 1.21 3.90
CA TYR A 51 -4.01 0.61 2.62
C TYR A 51 -4.89 -0.62 2.35
N GLY A 52 -5.43 -0.71 1.13
CA GLY A 52 -6.30 -1.82 0.72
C GLY A 52 -7.72 -1.76 1.28
N VAL A 53 -8.03 -0.79 2.14
CA VAL A 53 -9.40 -0.53 2.60
C VAL A 53 -10.09 0.37 1.57
N PHE A 54 -10.75 -0.23 0.59
CA PHE A 54 -11.63 0.49 -0.33
C PHE A 54 -12.97 0.77 0.38
N THR A 55 -13.01 1.72 1.31
CA THR A 55 -14.31 2.26 1.73
C THR A 55 -14.92 2.94 0.50
N LYS A 56 -16.16 2.55 0.16
CA LYS A 56 -16.93 3.27 -0.85
C LYS A 56 -17.00 4.73 -0.38
N LYS A 57 -16.35 5.62 -1.13
CA LYS A 57 -16.24 7.04 -0.79
C LYS A 57 -17.63 7.62 -0.52
N GLY A 58 -17.86 8.05 0.72
CA GLY A 58 -19.06 8.77 1.12
C GLY A 58 -19.24 8.74 2.63
N VAL A 59 -18.91 9.86 3.27
CA VAL A 59 -19.16 10.21 4.67
C VAL A 59 -18.15 9.64 5.68
N LEU A 60 -17.15 10.47 6.01
CA LEU A 60 -16.64 10.52 7.38
C LEU A 60 -17.72 11.28 8.16
N GLU A 61 -18.55 10.59 8.94
CA GLU A 61 -19.33 11.27 9.97
C GLU A 61 -18.40 11.49 11.16
N ASP A 62 -18.25 12.78 11.48
CA ASP A 62 -17.51 13.25 12.63
C ASP A 62 -18.15 12.72 13.92
N GLY A 63 -17.30 12.17 14.78
CA GLY A 63 -17.38 12.08 16.24
C GLY A 63 -18.74 11.89 16.93
N GLU A 64 -18.82 10.82 17.71
CA GLU A 64 -19.01 10.91 19.17
C GLU A 64 -18.29 9.77 19.88
#